data_AF-A0A4Q6BMX0-F1
#
_entry.id   AF-A0A4Q6BMX0-F1
#
_cell.length_a   1.000
_cell.length_b   1.000
_cell.length_c   1.000
_cell.angle_alpha   90.00
_cell.angle_beta   90.00
_cell.angle_gamma   90.00
#
_symmetry.space_group_name_H-M   'P 1'
#
loop_
_entity.id
_entity.type
_entity.pdbx_description
1 polymer ?
#
loop_
_entity_poly.entity_id
_entity_poly.type
_entity_poly.pdbx_seq_one_letter_code
_entity_poly.pdbx_strand_id
1 'polypeptide(L)'
;MQIALSVSYPSPPTDEKDIWRIECYLNAIRIGGGEGTPLYLDDWEKRPEDVVQEFDGLILSGGADLPTEWYGQTPLDGAGLDLVSPRRPGFEKTLVGLFLEAKKPVLGICYGLQFQNVFKGGALYQ
;
A
#
# COMPACT_ATOMS: atom_id res chain seq x y z
N MET A 1 0.71 13.15 -14.62
CA MET A 1 0.57 12.97 -13.16
C MET A 1 1.30 11.69 -12.79
N GLN A 2 2.33 11.77 -11.97
CA GLN A 2 3.11 10.61 -11.52
C GLN A 2 2.44 10.02 -10.27
N ILE A 3 2.11 8.73 -10.28
CA ILE A 3 1.42 8.06 -9.19
C ILE A 3 2.30 6.96 -8.62
N ALA A 4 2.59 7.06 -7.33
CA ALA A 4 3.20 6.00 -6.56
C ALA A 4 2.17 4.90 -6.31
N LEU A 5 2.49 3.65 -6.67
CA LEU A 5 1.69 2.47 -6.36
C LEU A 5 2.42 1.63 -5.32
N SER A 6 1.97 1.66 -4.07
CA SER A 6 2.47 0.73 -3.04
C SER A 6 2.08 -0.70 -3.42
N VAL A 7 3.02 -1.65 -3.35
CA VAL A 7 2.80 -3.07 -3.63
C VAL A 7 3.31 -3.95 -2.48
N SER A 8 2.84 -5.19 -2.43
CA SER A 8 3.24 -6.14 -1.37
C SER A 8 4.65 -6.72 -1.55
N TYR A 9 5.29 -6.48 -2.69
CA TYR A 9 6.44 -7.25 -3.13
C TYR A 9 7.76 -6.53 -2.81
N PRO A 10 8.78 -7.26 -2.32
CA PRO A 10 10.10 -6.67 -2.06
C PRO A 10 10.82 -6.24 -3.33
N SER A 11 10.61 -6.98 -4.42
CA SER A 11 11.18 -6.75 -5.75
C SER A 11 10.14 -7.16 -6.81
N PRO A 12 10.37 -6.88 -8.11
CA PRO A 12 9.47 -7.30 -9.18
C PRO A 12 9.15 -8.81 -9.09
N PRO A 13 7.87 -9.20 -8.98
CA PRO A 13 7.51 -10.61 -8.87
C PRO A 13 7.79 -11.35 -10.18
N THR A 14 8.01 -12.66 -10.07
CA THR A 14 8.16 -13.56 -11.22
C THR A 14 6.90 -14.39 -11.50
N ASP A 15 5.98 -14.49 -10.54
CA ASP A 15 4.70 -15.16 -10.73
C ASP A 15 3.78 -14.33 -11.64
N GLU A 16 3.23 -14.98 -12.66
CA GLU A 16 2.40 -14.32 -13.68
C GLU A 16 1.14 -13.66 -13.10
N LYS A 17 0.54 -14.24 -12.06
CA LYS A 17 -0.67 -13.66 -11.45
C LYS A 17 -0.33 -12.38 -10.68
N ASP A 18 0.81 -12.35 -10.01
CA ASP A 18 1.28 -11.18 -9.28
C ASP A 18 1.69 -10.04 -10.21
N ILE A 19 2.38 -10.36 -11.31
CA ILE A 19 2.68 -9.40 -12.39
C ILE A 19 1.37 -8.81 -12.93
N TRP A 20 0.42 -9.67 -13.31
CA TRP A 20 -0.87 -9.26 -13.85
C TRP A 20 -1.66 -8.36 -12.88
N ARG A 21 -1.63 -8.65 -11.58
CA ARG A 21 -2.25 -7.79 -10.55
C ARG A 21 -1.68 -6.38 -10.56
N ILE A 22 -0.35 -6.24 -10.61
CA ILE A 22 0.31 -4.93 -10.69
C ILE A 22 -0.09 -4.22 -11.99
N GLU A 23 -0.05 -4.92 -13.12
CA GLU A 23 -0.46 -4.36 -14.42
C GLU A 23 -1.90 -3.87 -14.44
N CYS A 24 -2.83 -4.54 -13.74
CA CYS A 24 -4.21 -4.06 -13.62
C CYS A 24 -4.29 -2.68 -12.95
N TYR A 25 -3.54 -2.46 -11.87
CA TYR A 25 -3.45 -1.15 -11.22
C TYR A 25 -2.82 -0.11 -12.14
N LEU A 26 -1.69 -0.44 -12.77
CA LEU A 26 -0.98 0.48 -13.67
C LEU A 26 -1.86 0.86 -14.87
N ASN A 27 -2.58 -0.10 -15.44
CA ASN A 27 -3.51 0.17 -16.53
C ASN A 27 -4.69 1.04 -16.09
N ALA A 28 -5.23 0.82 -14.89
CA ALA A 28 -6.28 1.69 -14.33
C ALA A 28 -5.80 3.13 -14.12
N ILE A 29 -4.57 3.31 -13.61
CA ILE A 29 -3.92 4.62 -13.47
C ILE A 29 -3.80 5.30 -14.84
N ARG A 30 -3.34 4.57 -15.85
CA ARG A 30 -3.18 5.06 -17.22
C ARG A 30 -4.50 5.47 -17.86
N ILE A 31 -5.55 4.66 -17.71
CA ILE A 31 -6.91 5.00 -18.16
C ILE A 31 -7.42 6.27 -17.46
N GLY A 32 -7.05 6.47 -16.19
CA GLY A 32 -7.30 7.70 -15.43
C GLY A 32 -6.44 8.91 -15.83
N GLY A 33 -5.53 8.78 -16.81
CA GLY A 33 -4.66 9.86 -17.29
C GLY A 33 -3.39 10.08 -16.47
N GLY A 34 -3.02 9.15 -15.59
CA GLY A 34 -1.76 9.17 -14.84
C GLY A 34 -0.72 8.19 -15.39
N GLU A 35 0.48 8.25 -14.85
CA GLU A 35 1.54 7.25 -15.05
C GLU A 35 1.87 6.64 -13.68
N GLY A 36 1.85 5.32 -13.59
CA GLY A 36 2.03 4.60 -12.32
C GLY A 36 3.42 3.98 -12.20
N THR A 37 4.02 4.09 -11.02
CA THR A 37 5.28 3.40 -10.68
C THR A 37 5.05 2.47 -9.48
N PRO A 38 5.28 1.15 -9.63
CA PRO A 38 5.23 0.24 -8.50
C PRO A 38 6.41 0.49 -7.56
N LEU A 39 6.11 0.66 -6.27
CA LEU A 39 7.10 0.86 -5.22
C LEU A 39 7.45 -0.48 -4.56
N TYR A 40 8.45 -1.15 -5.10
CA TYR A 40 9.00 -2.36 -4.49
C TYR A 40 9.75 -2.04 -3.19
N LEU A 41 9.53 -2.83 -2.14
CA LEU A 41 10.00 -2.47 -0.79
C LEU A 41 11.54 -2.34 -0.73
N ASP A 42 12.29 -3.21 -1.41
CA ASP A 42 13.75 -3.21 -1.34
C ASP A 42 14.38 -1.93 -1.93
N ASP A 43 13.70 -1.30 -2.90
CA ASP A 43 14.16 -0.09 -3.57
C ASP A 43 13.75 1.18 -2.80
N TRP A 44 12.51 1.20 -2.28
CA TRP A 44 11.87 2.46 -1.85
C TRP A 44 11.72 2.63 -0.35
N GLU A 45 11.74 1.55 0.44
CA GLU A 45 11.46 1.67 1.89
C GLU A 45 12.48 2.54 2.63
N LYS A 46 13.69 2.67 2.07
CA LYS A 46 14.82 3.42 2.65
C LYS A 46 14.83 4.90 2.25
N ARG A 47 13.94 5.30 1.33
CA ARG A 47 13.90 6.65 0.75
C ARG A 47 12.46 7.19 0.62
N PRO A 48 11.62 7.11 1.67
CA PRO A 48 10.22 7.53 1.59
C PRO A 48 10.04 9.03 1.29
N GLU A 49 11.01 9.87 1.65
CA GLU A 49 11.02 11.30 1.36
C GLU A 49 11.12 11.58 -0.15
N ASP A 50 11.89 10.75 -0.87
CA ASP A 50 12.04 10.89 -2.32
C ASP A 50 10.73 10.53 -3.03
N VAL A 51 10.01 9.53 -2.52
CA VAL A 51 8.68 9.16 -3.04
C VAL A 51 7.73 10.36 -2.97
N VAL A 52 7.61 11.03 -1.83
CA VAL A 52 6.68 12.17 -1.73
C VAL A 52 7.13 13.37 -2.57
N GLN A 53 8.42 13.50 -2.89
CA GLN A 53 8.91 14.54 -3.79
C GLN A 53 8.61 14.23 -5.26
N GLU A 54 8.84 12.99 -5.68
CA GLU A 54 8.76 12.55 -7.09
C GLU A 54 7.32 12.32 -7.58
N PHE A 55 6.40 11.94 -6.68
CA PHE A 55 5.05 11.53 -7.07
C PHE A 55 3.98 12.54 -6.66
N ASP A 56 2.98 12.71 -7.51
CA ASP A 56 1.85 13.63 -7.31
C ASP A 56 0.75 13.03 -6.41
N GLY A 57 0.66 11.70 -6.34
CA GLY A 57 -0.34 10.98 -5.55
C GLY A 57 0.10 9.56 -5.21
N LEU A 58 -0.57 8.96 -4.23
CA LEU A 58 -0.27 7.62 -3.72
C LEU A 58 -1.50 6.71 -3.84
N ILE A 59 -1.31 5.52 -4.39
CA ILE A 59 -2.28 4.44 -4.36
C ILE A 59 -1.73 3.31 -3.48
N LEU A 60 -2.49 2.92 -2.47
CA LEU A 60 -2.25 1.72 -1.67
C LEU A 60 -3.02 0.57 -2.30
N SER A 61 -2.28 -0.39 -2.88
CA SER A 61 -2.88 -1.57 -3.52
C SER A 61 -3.55 -2.50 -2.51
N GLY A 62 -4.34 -3.44 -3.03
CA GLY A 62 -4.84 -4.56 -2.25
C GLY A 62 -3.72 -5.51 -1.80
N GLY A 63 -4.09 -6.56 -1.10
CA GLY A 63 -3.14 -7.54 -0.61
C GLY A 63 -3.76 -8.43 0.45
N ALA A 64 -2.87 -9.14 1.13
CA ALA A 64 -3.18 -9.93 2.30
C ALA A 64 -3.63 -9.04 3.48
N ASP A 65 -3.98 -9.64 4.61
CA ASP A 65 -4.53 -9.01 5.80
C ASP A 65 -3.50 -8.19 6.58
N LEU A 66 -3.97 -7.10 7.20
CA LEU A 66 -3.18 -6.27 8.11
C LEU A 66 -3.07 -6.96 9.49
N PRO A 67 -1.87 -7.07 10.10
CA PRO A 67 -1.74 -7.70 11.40
C PRO A 67 -2.56 -7.00 12.48
N THR A 68 -3.24 -7.78 13.33
CA THR A 68 -4.25 -7.26 14.29
C THR A 68 -3.68 -6.31 15.34
N GLU A 69 -2.39 -6.42 15.62
CA GLU A 69 -1.63 -5.53 16.49
C GLU A 69 -1.66 -4.06 16.04
N TRP A 70 -1.81 -3.81 14.72
CA TRP A 70 -1.87 -2.46 14.17
C TRP A 70 -3.14 -1.71 14.57
N TYR A 71 -4.21 -2.43 14.91
CA TYR A 71 -5.47 -1.88 15.39
C TYR A 71 -5.82 -2.35 16.81
N GLY A 72 -4.81 -2.75 17.59
CA GLY A 72 -4.92 -3.00 19.03
C GLY A 72 -5.73 -4.24 19.41
N GLN A 73 -5.84 -5.23 18.51
CA GLN A 73 -6.57 -6.47 18.77
C GLN A 73 -5.65 -7.70 18.73
N THR A 74 -6.09 -8.76 19.40
CA THR A 74 -5.52 -10.10 19.28
C THR A 74 -6.26 -10.88 18.19
N PRO A 75 -5.57 -11.73 17.40
CA PRO A 75 -6.23 -12.58 16.41
C PRO A 75 -7.28 -13.49 17.06
N LEU A 76 -8.47 -13.60 16.45
CA LEU A 76 -9.48 -14.56 16.87
C LEU A 76 -9.09 -15.98 16.46
N ASP A 77 -9.40 -16.95 17.31
CA ASP A 77 -9.21 -18.36 16.99
C ASP A 77 -9.98 -18.72 15.71
N GLY A 78 -9.26 -19.22 14.71
CA GLY A 78 -9.85 -19.62 13.43
C GLY A 78 -10.10 -18.49 12.42
N ALA A 79 -9.60 -17.27 12.66
CA ALA A 79 -9.76 -16.14 11.72
C ALA A 79 -9.16 -16.40 10.33
N GLY A 80 -8.18 -17.31 10.21
CA GLY A 80 -7.62 -17.71 8.92
C GLY A 80 -6.88 -16.60 8.19
N LEU A 81 -6.26 -15.67 8.94
CA LEU A 81 -5.57 -14.50 8.38
C LEU A 81 -4.37 -14.91 7.52
N ASP A 82 -4.30 -14.36 6.32
CA ASP A 82 -3.10 -14.37 5.49
C ASP A 82 -2.43 -13.01 5.67
N LEU A 83 -1.24 -12.93 6.26
CA LEU A 83 -0.68 -11.64 6.68
C LEU A 83 0.22 -11.03 5.61
N VAL A 84 0.12 -9.71 5.43
CA VAL A 84 1.14 -8.99 4.66
C VAL A 84 2.51 -9.09 5.32
N SER A 85 3.55 -8.89 4.52
CA SER A 85 4.91 -8.68 5.04
C SER A 85 4.91 -7.58 6.12
N PRO A 86 5.52 -7.80 7.29
CA PRO A 86 5.57 -6.80 8.36
C PRO A 86 6.22 -5.47 7.95
N ARG A 87 7.04 -5.47 6.89
CA ARG A 87 7.68 -4.27 6.33
C ARG A 87 6.66 -3.33 5.67
N ARG A 88 5.62 -3.88 5.04
CA ARG A 88 4.68 -3.12 4.21
C ARG A 88 3.88 -2.09 5.04
N PRO A 89 3.19 -2.46 6.13
CA PRO A 89 2.46 -1.49 6.95
C PRO A 89 3.34 -0.37 7.52
N GLY A 90 4.58 -0.70 7.91
CA GLY A 90 5.57 0.27 8.38
C GLY A 90 5.91 1.32 7.33
N PHE A 91 6.24 0.86 6.12
CA PHE A 91 6.53 1.75 5.00
C PHE A 91 5.32 2.60 4.58
N GLU A 92 4.15 1.98 4.44
CA GLU A 92 2.92 2.68 4.06
C GLU A 92 2.49 3.71 5.11
N LYS A 93 2.73 3.47 6.41
CA LYS A 93 2.47 4.44 7.47
C LYS A 93 3.28 5.72 7.24
N THR A 94 4.57 5.57 6.93
CA THR A 94 5.45 6.69 6.63
C THR A 94 5.00 7.43 5.37
N LEU A 95 4.71 6.72 4.28
CA LEU A 95 4.24 7.33 3.04
C LEU A 95 2.93 8.09 3.22
N VAL A 96 1.93 7.49 3.87
CA VAL A 96 0.64 8.16 4.10
C VAL A 96 0.83 9.42 4.93
N GLY A 97 1.67 9.39 5.98
CA GLY A 97 2.03 10.59 6.75
C GLY A 97 2.59 11.70 5.85
N LEU A 98 3.64 11.39 5.08
CA LEU A 98 4.31 12.34 4.20
C LEU A 98 3.38 12.93 3.12
N PHE A 99 2.56 12.09 2.47
CA PHE A 99 1.62 12.55 1.45
C PHE A 99 0.53 13.46 2.03
N LEU A 100 0.01 13.14 3.21
CA LEU A 100 -0.98 13.99 3.88
C LEU A 100 -0.39 15.33 4.31
N GLU A 101 0.85 15.36 4.84
CA GLU A 101 1.56 16.58 5.18
C GLU A 101 1.80 17.46 3.94
N ALA A 102 2.17 16.84 2.81
CA ALA A 102 2.33 17.49 1.52
C ALA A 102 1.01 17.86 0.83
N LYS A 103 -0.14 17.54 1.43
CA LYS A 103 -1.49 17.72 0.87
C LYS A 103 -1.68 17.05 -0.50
N LYS A 104 -1.00 15.92 -0.71
CA LYS A 104 -1.11 15.09 -1.91
C LYS A 104 -2.17 14.00 -1.72
N PRO A 105 -2.96 13.66 -2.76
CA PRO A 105 -4.03 12.68 -2.65
C PRO A 105 -3.50 11.27 -2.37
N VAL A 106 -4.25 10.53 -1.54
CA VAL A 106 -4.01 9.12 -1.25
C VAL A 106 -5.29 8.32 -1.50
N LEU A 107 -5.21 7.23 -2.25
CA LEU A 107 -6.31 6.31 -2.51
C LEU A 107 -5.97 4.91 -1.97
N GLY A 108 -6.86 4.33 -1.17
CA GLY A 108 -6.72 2.96 -0.65
C GLY A 108 -7.69 2.01 -1.33
N ILE A 109 -7.21 0.83 -1.77
CA ILE A 109 -8.03 -0.19 -2.42
C ILE A 109 -7.93 -1.51 -1.64
N CYS A 110 -9.06 -2.09 -1.25
CA CYS A 110 -9.13 -3.32 -0.45
C CYS A 110 -8.31 -3.19 0.84
N TYR A 111 -7.21 -3.94 1.01
CA TYR A 111 -6.25 -3.75 2.10
C TYR A 111 -5.83 -2.27 2.26
N GLY A 112 -5.58 -1.54 1.18
CA GLY A 112 -5.17 -0.13 1.26
C GLY A 112 -6.22 0.76 1.94
N LEU A 113 -7.51 0.46 1.76
CA LEU A 113 -8.61 1.15 2.46
C LEU A 113 -8.64 0.77 3.95
N GLN A 114 -8.49 -0.53 4.25
CA GLN A 114 -8.43 -1.03 5.61
C GLN A 114 -7.25 -0.41 6.38
N PHE A 115 -6.08 -0.35 5.75
CA PHE A 115 -4.89 0.29 6.29
C PHE A 115 -5.13 1.77 6.61
N GLN A 116 -5.77 2.52 5.70
CA GLN A 116 -6.08 3.93 5.96
C GLN A 116 -7.03 4.13 7.15
N ASN A 117 -8.05 3.28 7.28
CA ASN A 117 -8.93 3.29 8.44
C ASN A 117 -8.14 3.07 9.74
N VAL A 118 -7.25 2.07 9.77
CA VAL A 118 -6.40 1.78 10.94
C VAL A 118 -5.38 2.89 11.21
N PHE A 119 -4.77 3.46 10.17
CA PHE A 119 -3.88 4.62 10.28
C PHE A 119 -4.56 5.83 10.94
N LYS A 120 -5.87 5.98 10.76
CA LYS A 120 -6.68 7.03 11.39
C LYS A 120 -7.28 6.64 12.75
N GLY A 121 -6.88 5.49 13.31
CA GLY A 121 -7.32 5.02 14.63
C GLY A 121 -8.60 4.17 14.60
N GLY A 122 -9.04 3.73 13.43
CA GLY A 122 -10.13 2.77 13.29
C GLY A 122 -9.69 1.32 13.58
N ALA A 123 -10.67 0.42 13.63
CA ALA A 123 -10.47 -1.02 13.79
C ALA A 123 -11.04 -1.80 12.60
N LEU A 124 -10.68 -3.09 12.50
CA LEU A 124 -11.17 -4.01 11.47
C LEU A 124 -11.97 -5.15 12.10
N TYR A 125 -12.87 -5.73 11.29
CA TYR A 125 -13.46 -7.03 11.58
C TYR A 125 -12.48 -8.14 11.23
N GLN A 126 -12.52 -9.24 11.99
CA GLN A 126 -11.72 -10.45 11.81
C GLN A 126 -12.61 -11.59 11.34
#